data_AF-A0A832CSK3-F1
#
_entry.id   AF-A0A832CSK3-F1
#
_cell.length_a   1.000
_cell.length_b   1.000
_cell.length_c   1.000
_cell.angle_alpha   90.00
_cell.angle_beta   90.00
_cell.angle_gamma   90.00
#
_symmetry.space_group_name_H-M   'P 1'
#
loop_
_entity.id
_entity.type
_entity.pdbx_description
1 polymer ?
#
loop_
_entity_poly.entity_id
_entity_poly.type
_entity_poly.pdbx_seq_one_letter_code
_entity_poly.pdbx_strand_id
1 'polypeptide(L)'
;MIGRISRFTASRWGIILAGALIGVLAPLLQKLGNPPNMGICVACFERDIAGALGLHRAAVVQYIRPEIIGFVLGALVAAVAFGEFRARAGSAPIVRFVLGAFAMIGALAFLGCP
;
A
#
# COMPACT_ATOMS: atom_id res chain seq x y z
N MET A 1 26.78 -10.79 -2.69
CA MET A 1 26.30 -9.43 -3.06
C MET A 1 24.99 -9.08 -2.34
N ILE A 2 23.98 -9.94 -2.41
CA ILE A 2 22.66 -9.80 -1.76
C ILE A 2 22.74 -9.47 -0.25
N GLY A 3 23.60 -10.15 0.52
CA GLY A 3 23.76 -9.89 1.97
C GLY A 3 24.37 -8.52 2.34
N ARG A 4 25.06 -7.82 1.43
CA ARG A 4 25.50 -6.43 1.67
C ARG A 4 24.38 -5.43 1.42
N ILE A 5 23.54 -5.69 0.42
CA ILE A 5 22.40 -4.83 0.06
C ILE A 5 21.30 -4.92 1.13
N SER A 6 20.96 -6.12 1.60
CA SER A 6 20.00 -6.32 2.71
C SER A 6 20.44 -5.61 4.01
N ARG A 7 21.74 -5.65 4.33
CA ARG A 7 22.29 -4.89 5.49
C ARG A 7 22.23 -3.37 5.29
N PHE A 8 22.30 -2.90 4.04
CA PHE A 8 22.20 -1.49 3.71
C PHE A 8 20.76 -0.99 3.78
N THR A 9 19.78 -1.75 3.27
CA THR A 9 18.35 -1.38 3.35
C THR A 9 17.85 -1.37 4.80
N ALA A 10 18.37 -2.25 5.65
CA ALA A 10 18.10 -2.24 7.10
C ALA A 10 18.91 -1.19 7.88
N SER A 11 19.85 -0.48 7.24
CA SER A 11 20.65 0.55 7.89
C SER A 11 19.88 1.87 8.04
N ARG A 12 20.35 2.74 8.94
CA ARG A 12 19.78 4.09 9.14
C ARG A 12 19.62 4.86 7.83
N TRP A 13 20.61 4.76 6.93
CA TRP A 13 20.58 5.43 5.64
C TRP A 13 19.55 4.83 4.68
N GLY A 14 19.33 3.51 4.72
CA GLY A 14 18.28 2.85 3.95
C GLY A 14 16.88 3.30 4.36
N ILE A 15 16.63 3.39 5.67
CA ILE A 15 15.34 3.86 6.22
C ILE A 15 15.10 5.34 5.87
N ILE A 16 16.11 6.19 6.02
CA ILE A 16 16.00 7.62 5.68
C ILE A 16 15.70 7.79 4.18
N LEU A 17 16.38 7.04 3.31
CA LEU A 17 16.16 7.13 1.87
C LEU A 17 14.77 6.64 1.46
N ALA A 18 14.28 5.55 2.06
CA ALA A 18 12.91 5.07 1.84
C ALA A 18 11.86 6.11 2.28
N GLY A 19 12.04 6.70 3.48
CA GLY A 19 11.16 7.76 3.99
C GLY A 19 11.18 9.00 3.11
N ALA A 20 12.36 9.44 2.64
CA ALA A 20 12.49 10.56 1.72
C ALA A 20 11.81 10.26 0.37
N LEU A 21 11.96 9.05 -0.16
CA LEU A 21 11.31 8.64 -1.40
C LEU A 21 9.78 8.69 -1.28
N ILE A 22 9.22 8.11 -0.23
CA ILE A 22 7.77 8.14 0.04
C ILE A 22 7.29 9.57 0.27
N GLY A 23 8.05 10.37 1.03
CA GLY A 23 7.73 11.77 1.32
C GLY A 23 7.72 12.67 0.08
N VAL A 24 8.50 12.35 -0.95
CA VAL A 24 8.46 13.04 -2.25
C VAL A 24 7.36 12.49 -3.16
N LEU A 25 7.19 11.17 -3.20
CA LEU A 25 6.19 10.51 -4.07
C LEU A 25 4.76 10.86 -3.66
N ALA A 26 4.47 10.98 -2.37
CA ALA A 26 3.12 11.31 -1.88
C ALA A 26 2.56 12.64 -2.44
N PRO A 27 3.24 13.80 -2.32
CA PRO A 27 2.75 15.06 -2.90
C PRO A 27 2.84 15.06 -4.43
N LEU A 28 3.78 14.31 -5.02
CA LEU A 28 3.90 14.22 -6.47
C LEU A 28 2.70 13.48 -7.09
N LEU A 29 2.22 12.40 -6.46
CA LEU A 29 1.01 11.69 -6.87
C LEU A 29 -0.25 12.56 -6.77
N GLN A 30 -0.34 13.42 -5.74
CA GLN A 30 -1.37 14.44 -5.65
C GLN A 30 -1.34 15.39 -6.84
N LYS A 31 -0.15 15.87 -7.22
CA LYS A 31 0.01 16.74 -8.40
C LYS A 31 -0.33 16.05 -9.73
N LEU A 32 -0.08 14.75 -9.82
CA LEU A 32 -0.29 13.96 -11.04
C LEU A 32 -1.73 13.45 -11.24
N GLY A 33 -2.66 13.77 -10.34
CA GLY A 33 -4.09 13.51 -10.56
C GLY A 33 -4.83 12.90 -9.37
N ASN A 34 -4.15 12.57 -8.26
CA ASN A 34 -4.89 12.17 -7.06
C ASN A 34 -5.65 13.36 -6.45
N PRO A 35 -6.80 13.11 -5.79
CA PRO A 35 -7.52 14.14 -5.06
C PRO A 35 -6.62 14.88 -4.05
N PRO A 36 -6.92 16.16 -3.73
CA PRO A 36 -6.05 17.00 -2.89
C PRO A 36 -5.87 16.49 -1.46
N ASN A 37 -6.74 15.58 -1.00
CA ASN A 37 -6.69 14.89 0.28
C ASN A 37 -6.07 13.48 0.18
N MET A 38 -5.46 13.12 -0.96
CA MET A 38 -4.94 11.78 -1.23
C MET A 38 -3.52 11.84 -1.80
N GLY A 39 -2.53 11.58 -0.95
CA GLY A 39 -1.16 11.28 -1.39
C GLY A 39 -1.01 9.80 -1.74
N ILE A 40 -0.20 9.08 -0.97
CA ILE A 40 -0.17 7.61 -0.95
C ILE A 40 -1.20 7.15 0.11
N CYS A 41 -2.45 6.89 -0.29
CA CYS A 41 -3.55 6.51 0.60
C CYS A 41 -4.09 5.12 0.27
N VAL A 42 -3.46 4.06 0.77
CA VAL A 42 -3.83 2.66 0.48
C VAL A 42 -5.33 2.38 0.73
N ALA A 43 -5.90 2.87 1.83
CA ALA A 43 -7.32 2.71 2.15
C ALA A 43 -8.23 3.42 1.12
N CYS A 44 -7.91 4.65 0.75
CA CYS A 44 -8.66 5.34 -0.30
C CYS A 44 -8.61 4.56 -1.61
N PHE A 45 -7.45 3.95 -1.90
CA PHE A 45 -7.22 3.28 -3.17
C PHE A 45 -8.01 1.97 -3.25
N GLU A 46 -8.01 1.21 -2.16
CA GLU A 46 -8.82 -0.01 -2.04
C GLU A 46 -10.32 0.29 -2.15
N ARG A 47 -10.79 1.40 -1.57
CA ARG A 47 -12.16 1.87 -1.78
C ARG A 47 -12.43 2.15 -3.25
N ASP A 48 -11.56 2.88 -3.93
CA ASP A 48 -11.77 3.24 -5.35
C ASP A 48 -11.79 1.98 -6.25
N ILE A 49 -10.95 0.99 -5.94
CA ILE A 49 -10.96 -0.33 -6.59
C ILE A 49 -12.26 -1.08 -6.30
N ALA A 50 -12.74 -1.08 -5.05
CA ALA A 50 -14.02 -1.70 -4.69
C ALA A 50 -15.18 -1.06 -5.47
N GLY A 51 -15.14 0.25 -5.67
CA GLY A 51 -16.08 0.98 -6.51
C GLY A 51 -16.01 0.56 -7.96
N ALA A 52 -14.80 0.39 -8.52
CA ALA A 52 -14.58 -0.07 -9.89
C ALA A 52 -15.05 -1.52 -10.12
N LEU A 53 -14.96 -2.37 -9.09
CA LEU A 53 -15.48 -3.73 -9.10
C LEU A 53 -17.00 -3.80 -8.86
N GLY A 54 -17.66 -2.66 -8.64
CA GLY A 54 -19.11 -2.57 -8.43
C GLY A 54 -19.58 -2.99 -7.03
N LEU A 55 -18.68 -3.08 -6.06
CA LEU A 55 -19.01 -3.43 -4.67
C LEU A 55 -19.73 -2.28 -3.94
N HIS A 56 -19.59 -1.04 -4.44
CA HIS A 56 -20.44 0.09 -4.07
C HIS A 56 -20.67 1.01 -5.29
N ARG A 57 -21.67 1.89 -5.21
CA ARG A 57 -22.16 2.71 -6.34
C ARG A 57 -21.83 4.20 -6.23
N ALA A 58 -20.74 4.55 -5.58
CA ALA A 58 -20.33 5.95 -5.48
C ALA A 58 -19.60 6.34 -6.79
N ALA A 59 -20.29 7.08 -7.66
CA ALA A 59 -19.86 7.35 -9.03
C ALA A 59 -18.48 8.02 -9.15
N VAL A 60 -18.07 8.81 -8.15
CA VAL A 60 -16.81 9.57 -8.17
C VAL A 60 -15.58 8.67 -7.92
N VAL A 61 -15.77 7.48 -7.35
CA VAL A 61 -14.69 6.61 -6.82
C VAL A 61 -14.78 5.20 -7.39
N GLN A 62 -14.93 5.10 -8.72
CA GLN A 62 -14.93 3.83 -9.46
C GLN A 62 -13.72 3.74 -10.38
N TYR A 63 -12.53 3.69 -9.80
CA TYR A 63 -11.27 3.69 -10.53
C TYR A 63 -10.33 2.59 -10.04
N ILE A 64 -9.88 1.74 -10.95
CA ILE A 64 -8.86 0.74 -10.64
C ILE A 64 -7.52 1.46 -10.54
N ARG A 65 -6.98 1.51 -9.32
CA ARG A 65 -5.75 2.22 -9.03
C ARG A 65 -4.52 1.33 -9.22
N PRO A 66 -3.67 1.59 -10.22
CA PRO A 66 -2.51 0.74 -10.51
C PRO A 66 -1.46 0.76 -9.40
N GLU A 67 -1.50 1.73 -8.49
CA GLU A 67 -0.54 1.86 -7.39
C GLU A 67 -0.58 0.66 -6.44
N ILE A 68 -1.77 0.14 -6.13
CA ILE A 68 -1.92 -1.05 -5.27
C ILE A 68 -1.31 -2.29 -5.95
N ILE A 69 -1.59 -2.47 -7.25
CA ILE A 69 -1.03 -3.56 -8.05
C ILE A 69 0.50 -3.44 -8.09
N GLY A 70 1.00 -2.21 -8.29
CA GLY A 70 2.42 -1.89 -8.25
C GLY A 70 3.08 -2.21 -6.91
N PHE A 71 2.45 -1.88 -5.78
CA PHE A 71 2.96 -2.23 -4.45
C PHE A 71 3.03 -3.74 -4.23
N VAL A 72 1.97 -4.47 -4.58
CA VAL A 72 1.92 -5.93 -4.40
C VAL A 72 2.96 -6.62 -5.27
N LEU A 73 3.02 -6.29 -6.56
CA LEU A 73 4.00 -6.90 -7.48
C LEU A 73 5.43 -6.48 -7.17
N GLY A 74 5.65 -5.20 -6.81
CA GLY A 74 6.96 -4.70 -6.41
C GLY A 74 7.48 -5.39 -5.16
N ALA A 75 6.64 -5.57 -4.14
CA ALA A 75 6.98 -6.31 -2.92
C ALA A 75 7.28 -7.78 -3.21
N LEU A 76 6.51 -8.42 -4.11
CA LEU A 76 6.76 -9.79 -4.54
C LEU A 76 8.13 -9.93 -5.24
N VAL A 77 8.42 -9.06 -6.22
CA VAL A 77 9.70 -9.06 -6.94
C VAL A 77 10.87 -8.85 -5.98
N ALA A 78 10.73 -7.90 -5.04
CA ALA A 78 11.74 -7.67 -4.01
C ALA A 78 11.95 -8.93 -3.15
N ALA A 79 10.89 -9.54 -2.62
CA ALA A 79 10.99 -10.72 -1.77
C ALA A 79 11.65 -11.91 -2.48
N VAL A 80 11.37 -12.10 -3.78
CA VAL A 80 12.01 -13.15 -4.59
C VAL A 80 13.48 -12.81 -4.85
N ALA A 81 13.80 -11.57 -5.24
CA ALA A 81 15.17 -11.14 -5.54
C ALA A 81 16.11 -11.22 -4.31
N PHE A 82 15.59 -10.94 -3.11
CA PHE A 82 16.35 -11.07 -1.86
C PHE A 82 16.32 -12.50 -1.28
N GLY A 83 15.57 -13.43 -1.87
CA GLY A 83 15.43 -14.80 -1.38
C GLY A 83 14.66 -14.92 -0.07
N GLU A 84 13.86 -13.91 0.27
CA GLU A 84 13.05 -13.84 1.50
C GLU A 84 11.61 -14.31 1.30
N PHE A 85 11.22 -14.62 0.06
CA PHE A 85 9.90 -15.13 -0.26
C PHE A 85 9.63 -16.47 0.42
N ARG A 86 8.58 -16.53 1.24
CA ARG A 86 8.10 -17.76 1.88
C ARG A 86 6.58 -17.82 1.79
N ALA A 87 6.05 -18.83 1.11
CA ALA A 87 4.61 -19.08 1.09
C ALA A 87 4.15 -19.47 2.51
N ARG A 88 3.26 -18.67 3.10
CA ARG A 88 2.68 -18.92 4.42
C ARG A 88 1.16 -18.89 4.31
N ALA A 89 0.50 -19.91 4.84
CA ALA A 89 -0.93 -19.85 5.10
C ALA A 89 -1.18 -19.18 6.46
N GLY A 90 -2.26 -18.41 6.56
CA GLY A 90 -2.65 -17.77 7.82
C GLY A 90 -3.53 -18.68 8.67
N SER A 91 -3.20 -18.85 9.94
CA SER A 91 -4.16 -19.30 10.95
C SER A 91 -5.07 -18.13 11.35
N ALA A 92 -6.37 -18.39 11.58
CA ALA A 92 -7.42 -17.41 11.92
C ALA A 92 -7.82 -16.39 10.81
N PRO A 93 -8.36 -16.85 9.66
CA PRO A 93 -8.82 -15.97 8.58
C PRO A 93 -9.94 -15.02 9.00
N ILE A 94 -10.90 -15.50 9.81
CA ILE A 94 -12.05 -14.70 10.26
C ILE A 94 -11.59 -13.49 11.09
N VAL A 95 -10.68 -13.71 12.05
CA VAL A 95 -10.16 -12.64 12.91
C VAL A 95 -9.46 -11.57 12.08
N ARG A 96 -8.63 -11.97 11.12
CA ARG A 96 -7.95 -11.03 10.22
C ARG A 96 -8.91 -10.22 9.37
N PHE A 97 -9.95 -10.86 8.84
CA PHE A 97 -10.99 -10.17 8.06
C PHE A 97 -11.72 -9.12 8.91
N VAL A 98 -12.14 -9.50 10.12
CA VAL A 98 -12.85 -8.59 11.04
C VAL A 98 -11.95 -7.42 11.45
N LEU A 99 -10.69 -7.68 11.83
CA LEU A 99 -9.73 -6.63 12.18
C LEU A 99 -9.44 -5.71 10.98
N GLY A 100 -9.32 -6.27 9.77
CA GLY A 100 -9.16 -5.49 8.54
C GLY A 100 -10.36 -4.58 8.27
N ALA A 101 -11.58 -5.06 8.48
CA ALA A 101 -12.80 -4.25 8.33
C ALA A 101 -12.80 -3.05 9.30
N PHE A 102 -12.47 -3.27 10.58
CA PHE A 102 -12.36 -2.18 11.56
C PHE A 102 -11.23 -1.20 11.22
N ALA A 103 -10.07 -1.71 10.79
CA ALA A 103 -8.96 -0.87 10.34
C ALA A 103 -9.36 0.02 9.15
N MET A 104 -10.09 -0.54 8.18
CA MET A 104 -10.56 0.17 7.00
C MET A 104 -11.60 1.25 7.35
N ILE A 105 -12.54 0.95 8.25
CA ILE A 105 -13.52 1.92 8.74
C ILE A 105 -12.80 3.10 9.42
N GLY A 106 -11.84 2.81 10.31
CA GLY A 106 -11.03 3.84 10.96
C GLY A 106 -10.23 4.69 9.96
N ALA A 107 -9.52 4.04 9.04
CA ALA A 107 -8.70 4.72 8.04
C ALA A 107 -9.53 5.67 7.15
N LEU A 108 -10.72 5.25 6.73
CA LEU A 108 -11.63 6.07 5.93
C LEU A 108 -12.28 7.20 6.74
N ALA A 109 -12.63 6.96 8.01
CA ALA A 109 -13.22 7.98 8.87
C ALA A 109 -12.24 9.13 9.18
N PHE A 110 -10.96 8.81 9.37
CA PHE A 110 -9.91 9.79 9.69
C PHE A 110 -9.08 10.24 8.48
N LEU A 111 -9.38 9.74 7.27
CA LEU A 111 -8.64 10.03 6.03
C LEU A 111 -7.12 9.79 6.17
N GLY A 112 -6.74 8.70 6.85
CA GLY A 112 -5.35 8.36 7.15
C GLY A 112 -5.07 6.86 7.04
N CYS A 113 -3.96 6.48 6.41
CA CYS A 113 -3.47 5.10 6.34
C CYS A 113 -2.32 4.89 7.32
N PRO A 114 -2.14 3.68 7.88
CA PRO A 114 -1.00 3.34 8.73
C PRO A 114 0.33 3.29 7.95
#